data_AF-A0A3D0QEJ2-F1
#
_entry.id   AF-A0A3D0QEJ2-F1
#
_cell.length_a   1.000
_cell.length_b   1.000
_cell.length_c   1.000
_cell.angle_alpha   90.00
_cell.angle_beta   90.00
_cell.angle_gamma   90.00
#
_symmetry.space_group_name_H-M   'P 1'
#
loop_
_entity.id
_entity.type
_entity.pdbx_description
1 polymer ?
#
loop_
_entity_poly.entity_id
_entity_poly.type
_entity_poly.pdbx_seq_one_letter_code
_entity_poly.pdbx_strand_id
1 'polypeptide(L)'
;VVLCADGGANIALKLGVVPDAIIGDLDSIHTETLVKFHKVPTYRDNDDESTDLEKTIAWAIKEKFDHVTVIGASGKRLDHSMGNLGVLAKFYPDAVVRFVDEFGELTYVGR
;
A
#
# COMPACT_ATOMS: atom_id res chain seq x y z
N VAL A 1 -7.63 3.42 -9.55
CA VAL A 1 -7.39 2.04 -9.08
C VAL A 1 -7.14 2.11 -7.58
N VAL A 2 -7.81 1.29 -6.80
CA VAL A 2 -7.65 1.16 -5.35
C VAL A 2 -6.93 -0.16 -5.08
N LEU A 3 -5.71 -0.06 -4.55
CA LEU A 3 -4.90 -1.20 -4.16
C LEU A 3 -4.87 -1.28 -2.63
N CYS A 4 -5.00 -2.48 -2.08
CA CYS A 4 -4.82 -2.72 -0.65
C CYS A 4 -3.52 -3.46 -0.39
N ALA A 5 -2.64 -2.86 0.43
CA ALA A 5 -1.46 -3.53 0.97
C ALA A 5 -1.90 -4.42 2.15
N ASP A 6 -1.88 -5.73 1.96
CA ASP A 6 -2.25 -6.79 2.91
C ASP A 6 -3.41 -6.40 3.88
N GLY A 7 -3.11 -6.14 5.16
CA GLY A 7 -4.08 -5.79 6.19
C GLY A 7 -4.90 -4.52 5.89
N GLY A 8 -4.47 -3.68 4.95
CA GLY A 8 -5.24 -2.56 4.40
C GLY A 8 -6.59 -3.00 3.82
N ALA A 9 -6.71 -4.24 3.34
CA ALA A 9 -7.98 -4.80 2.89
C ALA A 9 -9.02 -4.88 4.02
N ASN A 10 -8.60 -5.11 5.26
CA ASN A 10 -9.50 -5.12 6.42
C ASN A 10 -10.13 -3.74 6.64
N ILE A 11 -9.37 -2.67 6.37
CA ILE A 11 -9.87 -1.29 6.47
C ILE A 11 -10.83 -1.00 5.31
N ALA A 12 -10.47 -1.39 4.08
CA ALA A 12 -11.34 -1.23 2.92
C ALA A 12 -12.71 -1.89 3.13
N LEU A 13 -12.73 -3.11 3.69
CA LEU A 13 -13.96 -3.80 4.06
C LEU A 13 -14.82 -2.98 5.03
N LYS A 14 -14.22 -2.47 6.11
CA LYS A 14 -14.93 -1.64 7.11
C LYS A 14 -15.52 -0.36 6.51
N LEU A 15 -14.84 0.22 5.53
CA LEU A 15 -15.28 1.42 4.81
C LEU A 15 -16.26 1.13 3.67
N GLY A 16 -16.56 -0.14 3.38
CA GLY A 16 -17.42 -0.52 2.25
C GLY A 16 -16.78 -0.29 0.88
N VAL A 17 -15.45 -0.16 0.83
CA VAL A 17 -14.68 0.01 -0.40
C VAL A 17 -14.24 -1.36 -0.91
N VAL A 18 -14.51 -1.65 -2.18
CA VAL A 18 -14.04 -2.86 -2.84
C VAL A 18 -12.71 -2.54 -3.54
N PRO A 19 -11.59 -3.15 -3.15
CA PRO A 19 -10.31 -2.94 -3.82
C PRO A 19 -10.29 -3.58 -5.21
N ASP A 20 -9.50 -3.00 -6.11
CA ASP A 20 -9.21 -3.55 -7.43
C ASP A 20 -8.20 -4.71 -7.34
N ALA A 21 -7.28 -4.66 -6.37
CA ALA A 21 -6.37 -5.75 -6.03
C ALA A 21 -5.88 -5.66 -4.58
N ILE A 22 -5.48 -6.81 -4.03
CA ILE A 22 -4.85 -6.94 -2.72
C ILE A 22 -3.44 -7.50 -2.93
N ILE A 23 -2.41 -6.85 -2.37
CA ILE A 23 -1.00 -7.19 -2.58
C ILE A 23 -0.30 -7.29 -1.22
N GLY A 24 0.54 -8.30 -1.03
CA GLY A 24 1.33 -8.50 0.20
C GLY A 24 1.57 -9.98 0.47
N ASP A 25 2.11 -10.33 1.64
CA ASP A 25 2.28 -11.73 2.04
C ASP A 25 0.99 -12.42 2.51
N LEU A 26 -0.06 -11.61 2.75
CA LEU A 26 -1.41 -12.00 3.19
C LEU A 26 -1.46 -12.55 4.62
N ASP A 27 -0.57 -12.10 5.50
CA ASP A 27 -0.51 -12.56 6.89
C ASP A 27 -1.35 -11.71 7.87
N SER A 28 -1.64 -10.45 7.54
CA SER A 28 -2.40 -9.52 8.37
C SER A 28 -3.86 -9.36 7.93
N ILE A 29 -4.24 -9.91 6.78
CA ILE A 29 -5.63 -9.94 6.31
C ILE A 29 -6.49 -10.96 7.09
N HIS A 30 -7.69 -10.55 7.51
CA HIS A 30 -8.61 -11.45 8.22
C HIS A 30 -9.30 -12.44 7.25
N THR A 31 -9.62 -13.63 7.74
CA THR A 31 -10.36 -14.65 6.98
C THR A 31 -11.70 -14.14 6.46
N GLU A 32 -12.45 -13.35 7.25
CA GLU A 32 -13.72 -12.76 6.83
C GLU A 32 -13.54 -11.80 5.64
N THR A 33 -12.43 -11.05 5.62
CA THR A 33 -12.08 -10.12 4.56
C THR A 33 -11.76 -10.88 3.28
N LEU A 34 -10.96 -11.95 3.38
CA LEU A 34 -10.67 -12.83 2.23
C LEU A 34 -11.94 -13.46 1.65
N VAL A 35 -12.86 -13.93 2.50
CA VAL A 35 -14.14 -14.49 2.05
C VAL A 35 -14.98 -13.42 1.35
N LYS A 36 -15.06 -12.21 1.91
CA LYS A 36 -15.83 -11.11 1.30
C LYS A 36 -15.25 -10.68 -0.04
N PHE A 37 -13.92 -10.63 -0.14
CA PHE A 37 -13.18 -10.22 -1.33
C PHE A 37 -12.68 -11.39 -2.18
N HIS A 38 -13.31 -12.57 -2.11
CA HIS A 38 -12.91 -13.77 -2.86
C HIS A 38 -12.83 -13.60 -4.39
N LYS A 39 -13.43 -12.54 -4.95
CA LYS A 39 -13.36 -12.21 -6.39
C LYS A 39 -12.33 -11.14 -6.72
N VAL A 40 -11.77 -10.48 -5.71
CA VAL A 40 -10.73 -9.46 -5.90
C VAL A 40 -9.42 -10.19 -6.20
N PRO A 41 -8.68 -9.79 -7.26
CA PRO A 41 -7.33 -10.30 -7.50
C PRO A 41 -6.42 -10.13 -6.29
N THR A 42 -5.84 -11.23 -5.83
CA THR A 42 -4.85 -11.25 -4.73
C THR A 42 -3.49 -11.63 -5.28
N TYR A 43 -2.49 -10.76 -5.10
CA TYR A 43 -1.12 -11.00 -5.51
C TYR A 43 -0.25 -11.21 -4.28
N ARG A 44 0.09 -12.48 -4.03
CA ARG A 44 0.93 -12.85 -2.90
C ARG A 44 2.40 -12.63 -3.22
N ASP A 45 3.12 -11.95 -2.33
CA ASP A 45 4.56 -11.75 -2.40
C ASP A 45 5.22 -12.09 -1.05
N ASN A 46 6.04 -13.14 -1.07
CA ASN A 46 6.70 -13.69 0.13
C ASN A 46 8.12 -13.14 0.33
N ASP A 47 8.48 -12.02 -0.30
CA ASP A 47 9.73 -11.33 0.02
C ASP A 47 9.70 -10.78 1.46
N ASP A 48 10.52 -11.33 2.33
CA ASP A 48 10.58 -10.92 3.75
C ASP A 48 11.44 -9.65 3.95
N GLU A 49 12.18 -9.20 2.91
CA GLU A 49 13.05 -8.02 2.99
C GLU A 49 12.31 -6.71 2.71
N SER A 50 11.09 -6.77 2.14
CA SER A 50 10.28 -5.61 1.80
C SER A 50 8.94 -5.59 2.52
N THR A 51 8.47 -4.38 2.82
CA THR A 51 7.16 -4.14 3.45
C THR A 51 6.02 -4.32 2.43
N ASP A 52 4.80 -4.61 2.90
CA ASP A 52 3.63 -4.69 2.00
C ASP A 52 3.36 -3.39 1.23
N LEU A 53 3.70 -2.25 1.83
CA LEU A 53 3.64 -0.96 1.13
C LEU A 53 4.60 -0.93 -0.06
N GLU A 54 5.85 -1.36 0.13
CA GLU A 54 6.85 -1.42 -0.94
C GLU A 54 6.45 -2.42 -2.01
N LYS A 55 6.00 -3.62 -1.63
CA LYS A 55 5.47 -4.64 -2.56
C LYS A 55 4.33 -4.08 -3.41
N THR A 56 3.40 -3.36 -2.77
CA THR A 56 2.25 -2.75 -3.46
C THR A 56 2.66 -1.66 -4.44
N ILE A 57 3.61 -0.78 -4.07
CA ILE A 57 4.11 0.27 -4.97
C ILE A 57 4.91 -0.33 -6.13
N ALA A 58 5.77 -1.32 -5.86
CA ALA A 58 6.52 -2.02 -6.89
C ALA A 58 5.59 -2.73 -7.90
N TRP A 59 4.51 -3.35 -7.40
CA TRP A 59 3.46 -3.91 -8.25
C TRP A 59 2.80 -2.83 -9.12
N ALA A 60 2.43 -1.69 -8.53
CA ALA A 60 1.82 -0.59 -9.27
C ALA A 60 2.73 -0.06 -10.40
N ILE A 61 4.02 0.12 -10.13
CA ILE A 61 5.00 0.54 -11.13
C ILE A 61 5.13 -0.49 -12.26
N LYS A 62 5.15 -1.79 -11.92
CA LYS A 62 5.17 -2.88 -12.90
C LYS A 62 3.97 -2.83 -13.84
N GLU A 63 2.80 -2.49 -13.30
CA GLU A 63 1.56 -2.25 -14.05
C GLU A 63 1.48 -0.86 -14.70
N LYS A 64 2.59 -0.12 -14.75
CA LYS A 64 2.75 1.19 -15.42
C LYS A 64 2.00 2.35 -14.77
N PHE A 65 1.70 2.26 -13.47
CA PHE A 65 1.28 3.42 -12.69
C PHE A 65 2.49 4.23 -12.24
N ASP A 66 2.49 5.52 -12.56
CA ASP A 66 3.56 6.49 -12.26
C ASP A 66 3.17 7.50 -11.16
N HIS A 67 1.92 7.50 -10.72
CA HIS A 67 1.42 8.31 -9.60
C HIS A 67 0.74 7.43 -8.56
N VAL A 68 1.31 7.38 -7.36
CA VAL A 68 0.78 6.57 -6.25
C VAL A 68 0.44 7.45 -5.06
N THR A 69 -0.83 7.43 -4.66
CA THR A 69 -1.29 8.08 -3.43
C THR A 69 -1.53 7.02 -2.36
N VAL A 70 -0.76 7.08 -1.28
CA VAL A 70 -0.84 6.15 -0.16
C VAL A 70 -1.61 6.81 0.97
N ILE A 71 -2.63 6.11 1.44
CA ILE A 71 -3.45 6.51 2.58
C ILE A 71 -3.17 5.53 3.73
N GLY A 72 -3.11 6.04 4.96
CA GLY A 72 -2.83 5.22 6.14
C GLY A 72 -1.35 4.87 6.34
N ALA A 73 -0.44 5.60 5.67
CA ALA A 73 1.00 5.48 5.88
C ALA A 73 1.45 6.01 7.26
N SER A 74 0.71 6.96 7.85
CA SER A 74 0.90 7.49 9.20
C SER A 74 0.12 6.66 10.23
N GLY A 75 0.73 5.59 10.71
CA GLY A 75 0.15 4.67 11.69
C GLY A 75 0.51 5.00 13.14
N LYS A 76 0.05 4.15 14.08
CA LYS A 76 0.39 4.26 15.51
C LYS A 76 1.86 3.94 15.82
N ARG A 77 2.54 3.23 14.91
CA ARG A 77 3.93 2.80 15.04
C ARG A 77 4.85 3.82 14.37
N LEU A 78 5.57 4.57 15.19
CA LEU A 78 6.48 5.63 14.74
C LEU A 78 7.65 5.06 13.93
N ASP A 79 8.17 3.89 14.31
CA ASP A 79 9.22 3.17 13.60
C ASP A 79 8.80 2.79 12.17
N HIS A 80 7.57 2.30 12.00
CA HIS A 80 7.00 2.02 10.67
C HIS A 80 6.81 3.31 9.86
N SER A 81 6.34 4.38 10.52
CA SER A 81 6.14 5.67 9.84
C SER A 81 7.46 6.27 9.35
N MET A 82 8.55 6.12 10.11
CA MET A 82 9.89 6.52 9.68
C MET A 82 10.44 5.64 8.55
N GLY A 83 10.21 4.33 8.58
CA GLY A 83 10.54 3.42 7.47
C GLY A 83 9.83 3.81 6.18
N ASN A 84 8.55 4.16 6.28
CA ASN A 84 7.73 4.57 5.13
C ASN A 84 8.27 5.84 4.45
N LEU A 85 8.92 6.77 5.14
CA LEU A 85 9.52 7.95 4.49
C LEU A 85 10.59 7.57 3.45
N GLY A 86 11.36 6.50 3.70
CA GLY A 86 12.35 5.99 2.74
C GLY A 86 11.74 5.56 1.41
N VAL A 87 10.49 5.08 1.43
CA VAL A 87 9.74 4.65 0.24
C VAL A 87 9.58 5.80 -0.77
N LEU A 88 9.34 7.02 -0.29
CA LEU A 88 9.14 8.19 -1.16
C LEU A 88 10.36 8.46 -2.05
N ALA A 89 11.57 8.29 -1.51
CA ALA A 89 12.80 8.44 -2.27
C ALA A 89 13.16 7.16 -3.05
N LYS A 90 12.88 5.97 -2.48
CA LYS A 90 13.21 4.66 -3.08
C LYS A 90 12.62 4.46 -4.47
N PHE A 91 11.37 4.90 -4.66
CA PHE A 91 10.63 4.69 -5.91
C PHE A 91 10.70 5.88 -6.87
N TYR A 92 11.40 6.96 -6.52
CA TYR A 92 11.65 8.06 -7.44
C TYR A 92 12.85 7.72 -8.35
N PRO A 93 12.80 8.00 -9.67
CA PRO A 93 11.74 8.69 -10.42
C PRO A 93 10.71 7.75 -11.07
N ASP A 94 10.76 6.44 -10.80
CA ASP A 94 9.87 5.45 -11.43
C ASP A 94 8.39 5.70 -11.13
N ALA A 95 8.08 6.25 -9.94
CA ALA A 95 6.78 6.81 -9.61
C ALA A 95 6.88 7.99 -8.64
N VAL A 96 5.94 8.93 -8.78
CA VAL A 96 5.66 9.98 -7.80
C VAL A 96 4.77 9.39 -6.72
N VAL A 97 5.37 9.10 -5.56
CA VAL A 97 4.67 8.62 -4.38
C VAL A 97 4.31 9.83 -3.49
N ARG A 98 3.07 9.85 -3.01
CA ARG A 98 2.58 10.83 -2.03
C ARG A 98 1.87 10.10 -0.90
N PHE A 99 2.19 10.47 0.33
CA PHE A 99 1.44 10.07 1.51
C PHE A 99 0.42 11.14 1.84
N VAL A 100 -0.81 10.75 2.13
CA VAL A 100 -1.90 11.66 2.49
C VAL A 100 -2.57 11.14 3.76
N ASP A 101 -2.77 12.05 4.71
CA ASP A 101 -3.60 11.82 5.89
C ASP A 101 -4.54 13.01 6.14
N GLU A 102 -5.20 13.01 7.30
CA GLU A 102 -6.17 14.05 7.68
C GLU A 102 -5.55 15.44 7.86
N PHE A 103 -4.24 15.51 8.14
CA PHE A 103 -3.55 16.75 8.52
C PHE A 103 -2.66 17.30 7.42
N GLY A 104 -2.24 16.47 6.46
CA GLY A 104 -1.47 16.95 5.33
C GLY A 104 -1.02 15.88 4.35
N GLU A 105 -0.06 16.28 3.52
CA GLU A 105 0.56 15.42 2.53
C GLU A 105 2.08 15.53 2.57
N LEU A 106 2.74 14.42 2.23
CA LEU A 106 4.18 14.34 2.10
C LEU A 106 4.53 13.70 0.76
N THR A 107 5.45 14.30 0.02
CA THR A 107 5.99 13.76 -1.22
C THR A 107 7.48 14.09 -1.32
N TYR A 108 8.22 13.24 -2.03
CA TYR A 108 9.63 13.52 -2.34
C TYR A 108 9.70 14.42 -3.57
N VAL A 109 10.40 15.56 -3.43
CA VAL A 109 10.69 16.46 -4.54
C VAL A 109 12.18 16.33 -4.85
N GLY A 110 12.49 15.70 -5.99
CA GLY A 110 13.86 15.58 -6.48
C GLY A 110 14.49 16.92 -6.84
N ARG A 111 15.81 16.92 -7.01
CA ARG A 111 16.55 18.03 -7.65
C ARG A 111 16.68 17.81 -9.14
#